data_AF-A0A529T5A2-F1
#
_entry.id   AF-A0A529T5A2-F1
#
_cell.length_a   1.000
_cell.length_b   1.000
_cell.length_c   1.000
_cell.angle_alpha   90.00
_cell.angle_beta   90.00
_cell.angle_gamma   90.00
#
_symmetry.space_group_name_H-M   'P 1'
#
loop_
_entity.id
_entity.type
_entity.pdbx_description
1 polymer ?
#
loop_
_entity_poly.entity_id
_entity_poly.type
_entity_poly.pdbx_seq_one_letter_code
_entity_poly.pdbx_strand_id
1 'polypeptide(L)'
;QAPFSKRDHIFQNLGDGTYNHSGVLAIRFALSSDANITYKILYNDAVAMTGGQPHEGGLTVDMIARQVRAEGVERIAVVTDEPGKYAGKADFPAGITIHHRDDLDLVQRELRGFKGVSVLIYDQTCAAEKRRRRKRGTFPDPDKRVFINELVCEGCGDCGVQSNCVSIQPVETEFGRKRRIDQSSCNKDFSCLNGFCPSFVTVHGGKIRKAEGIAGRADPLDGVPVPAEFRMGNQGWAAIIDGVGGTGVVTVGAVLGMAAHLEGKGCGMIDMAGLAQKGGSVFTHVRIAPTPEDIHAIRVSAGKADLVLGCDLVVSGAKKVLGAVREGHTIFLAN
;
A
#
# COMPACT_ATOMS: atom_id res chain seq x y z
N GLN A 1 9.88 23.21 -16.15
CA GLN A 1 8.48 23.46 -16.58
C GLN A 1 7.98 24.87 -16.24
N ALA A 2 8.57 25.59 -15.27
CA ALA A 2 8.08 26.91 -14.85
C ALA A 2 7.83 27.92 -16.00
N PRO A 3 8.71 28.08 -17.01
CA PRO A 3 8.45 29.03 -18.11
C PRO A 3 7.26 28.68 -19.01
N PHE A 4 6.74 27.45 -18.91
CA PHE A 4 5.69 26.92 -19.78
C PHE A 4 4.40 26.59 -19.01
N SER A 5 4.39 26.78 -17.69
CA SER A 5 3.24 26.52 -16.84
C SER A 5 2.49 27.82 -16.56
N LYS A 6 1.17 27.82 -16.76
CA LYS A 6 0.27 28.91 -16.32
C LYS A 6 -0.16 28.78 -14.86
N ARG A 7 0.28 27.73 -14.16
CA ARG A 7 -0.13 27.45 -12.78
C ARG A 7 0.79 28.20 -11.83
N ASP A 8 0.19 29.02 -10.96
CA ASP A 8 0.94 29.91 -10.06
C ASP A 8 1.76 29.16 -9.01
N HIS A 9 1.34 27.96 -8.61
CA HIS A 9 1.98 27.19 -7.54
C HIS A 9 1.78 25.69 -7.77
N ILE A 10 2.81 24.92 -7.42
CA ILE A 10 2.77 23.44 -7.47
C ILE A 10 3.22 22.83 -6.14
N PHE A 11 2.66 21.66 -5.83
CA PHE A 11 3.14 20.81 -4.74
C PHE A 11 3.93 19.64 -5.33
N GLN A 12 5.12 19.41 -4.80
CA GLN A 12 5.94 18.24 -5.14
C GLN A 12 6.09 17.36 -3.90
N ASN A 13 5.51 16.17 -3.97
CA ASN A 13 5.69 15.17 -2.92
C ASN A 13 7.07 14.53 -3.03
N LEU A 14 7.72 14.34 -1.87
CA LEU A 14 9.05 13.75 -1.76
C LEU A 14 9.05 12.81 -0.55
N GLY A 15 9.44 11.56 -0.71
CA GLY A 15 9.64 10.67 0.44
C GLY A 15 10.90 11.04 1.21
N ASP A 16 10.94 10.77 2.51
CA ASP A 16 12.12 10.91 3.37
C ASP A 16 13.39 10.25 2.81
N GLY A 17 13.30 9.01 2.31
CA GLY A 17 14.42 8.33 1.67
C GLY A 17 14.90 9.06 0.40
N THR A 18 13.97 9.52 -0.45
CA THR A 18 14.32 10.29 -1.65
C THR A 18 14.96 11.62 -1.28
N TYR A 19 14.43 12.32 -0.28
CA TYR A 19 15.00 13.55 0.25
C TYR A 19 16.46 13.34 0.68
N ASN A 20 16.74 12.28 1.43
CA ASN A 20 18.08 11.95 1.91
C ASN A 20 19.08 11.70 0.77
N HIS A 21 18.69 10.90 -0.24
CA HIS A 21 19.63 10.50 -1.29
C HIS A 21 19.82 11.53 -2.41
N SER A 22 18.78 12.28 -2.78
CA SER A 22 18.84 13.13 -3.98
C SER A 22 17.91 14.35 -3.96
N GLY A 23 16.83 14.30 -3.18
CA GLY A 23 15.78 15.32 -3.23
C GLY A 23 16.20 16.70 -2.71
N VAL A 24 17.20 16.77 -1.82
CA VAL A 24 17.75 18.05 -1.34
C VAL A 24 18.31 18.92 -2.49
N LEU A 25 18.89 18.30 -3.52
CA LEU A 25 19.42 19.01 -4.69
C LEU A 25 18.30 19.67 -5.51
N ALA A 26 17.11 19.06 -5.56
CA ALA A 26 15.96 19.64 -6.22
C ALA A 26 15.44 20.88 -5.49
N ILE A 27 15.48 20.89 -4.15
CA ILE A 27 15.12 22.06 -3.34
C ILE A 27 16.12 23.20 -3.59
N ARG A 28 17.42 22.91 -3.57
CA ARG A 28 18.48 23.88 -3.89
C ARG A 28 18.28 24.52 -5.26
N PHE A 29 18.03 23.70 -6.28
CA PHE A 29 17.80 24.21 -7.64
C PHE A 29 16.51 25.04 -7.74
N ALA A 30 15.45 24.66 -7.02
CA ALA A 30 14.22 25.45 -6.98
C ALA A 30 14.43 26.83 -6.33
N LEU A 31 15.25 26.89 -5.27
CA LEU A 31 15.64 28.14 -4.64
C LEU A 31 16.46 29.02 -5.60
N SER A 32 17.47 28.45 -6.28
CA SER A 32 18.31 29.22 -7.21
C SER A 32 17.60 29.65 -8.49
N SER A 33 16.42 29.10 -8.79
CA SER A 33 15.60 29.46 -9.95
C SER A 33 14.35 30.25 -9.57
N ASP A 34 14.21 30.68 -8.30
CA ASP A 34 13.07 31.41 -7.78
C ASP A 34 11.72 30.74 -8.10
N ALA A 35 11.69 29.41 -8.08
CA ALA A 35 10.50 28.65 -8.42
C ALA A 35 9.43 28.82 -7.33
N ASN A 36 8.16 29.01 -7.72
CA ASN A 36 7.05 29.05 -6.79
C ASN A 36 6.47 27.65 -6.53
N ILE A 37 7.03 26.95 -5.54
CA ILE A 37 6.78 25.53 -5.30
C ILE A 37 6.81 25.20 -3.81
N THR A 38 5.91 24.32 -3.37
CA THR A 38 6.00 23.68 -2.06
C THR A 38 6.50 22.25 -2.20
N TYR A 39 7.60 21.92 -1.53
CA TYR A 39 8.03 20.54 -1.34
C TYR A 39 7.34 19.94 -0.13
N LYS A 40 6.54 18.89 -0.35
CA LYS A 40 5.90 18.11 0.69
C LYS A 40 6.73 16.87 1.01
N ILE A 41 7.55 16.97 2.06
CA ILE A 41 8.42 15.90 2.53
C ILE A 41 7.59 14.95 3.40
N LEU A 42 7.36 13.74 2.92
CA LEU A 42 6.60 12.69 3.59
C LEU A 42 7.56 11.87 4.46
N TYR A 43 7.60 12.21 5.75
CA TYR A 43 8.42 11.53 6.74
C TYR A 43 7.69 10.34 7.36
N ASN A 44 8.26 9.15 7.17
CA ASN A 44 7.66 7.88 7.55
C ASN A 44 8.56 7.05 8.50
N ASP A 45 9.82 7.46 8.71
CA ASP A 45 10.82 6.69 9.50
C ASP A 45 11.11 5.30 8.88
N ALA A 46 10.64 5.07 7.66
CA ALA A 46 10.87 3.85 6.89
C ALA A 46 10.74 4.15 5.40
N VAL A 47 11.68 3.64 4.62
CA VAL A 47 11.70 3.82 3.17
C VAL A 47 10.44 3.20 2.57
N ALA A 48 9.73 3.98 1.75
CA ALA A 48 8.54 3.49 1.08
C ALA A 48 8.87 2.28 0.19
N MET A 49 7.96 1.31 0.14
CA MET A 49 8.04 0.10 -0.71
C MET A 49 9.15 -0.91 -0.36
N THR A 50 9.90 -0.74 0.75
CA THR A 50 10.96 -1.68 1.16
C THR A 50 10.53 -2.70 2.21
N GLY A 51 9.24 -2.74 2.53
CA GLY A 51 8.72 -3.60 3.61
C GLY A 51 9.14 -3.15 5.00
N GLY A 52 9.54 -1.88 5.18
CA GLY A 52 9.83 -1.25 6.47
C GLY A 52 11.31 -1.27 6.86
N GLN A 53 12.21 -1.13 5.87
CA GLN A 53 13.61 -0.79 6.12
C GLN A 53 13.70 0.68 6.57
N PRO A 54 14.51 1.01 7.58
CA PRO A 54 14.73 2.40 7.97
C PRO A 54 15.42 3.16 6.84
N HIS A 55 15.21 4.47 6.76
CA HIS A 55 16.02 5.29 5.86
C HIS A 55 17.45 5.39 6.41
N GLU A 56 18.42 5.48 5.51
CA GLU A 56 19.83 5.67 5.90
C GLU A 56 20.05 7.03 6.60
N GLY A 57 21.10 7.13 7.42
CA GLY A 57 21.55 8.40 7.98
C GLY A 57 20.78 8.94 9.20
N GLY A 58 19.77 8.23 9.71
CA GLY A 58 19.12 8.58 10.98
C GLY A 58 18.43 9.95 11.00
N LEU A 59 17.99 10.45 9.83
CA LEU A 59 17.23 11.69 9.69
C LEU A 59 16.03 11.74 10.64
N THR A 60 15.94 12.84 11.38
CA THR A 60 14.77 13.21 12.16
C THR A 60 14.06 14.41 11.52
N VAL A 61 12.82 14.67 11.93
CA VAL A 61 12.00 15.77 11.41
C VAL A 61 12.64 17.15 11.67
N ASP A 62 13.28 17.33 12.82
CA ASP A 62 14.01 18.55 13.15
C ASP A 62 15.32 18.70 12.35
N MET A 63 16.02 17.59 12.07
CA MET A 63 17.18 17.60 11.18
C MET A 63 16.79 18.04 9.77
N ILE A 64 15.69 17.51 9.22
CA ILE A 64 15.15 17.93 7.91
C ILE A 64 14.83 19.42 7.95
N ALA A 65 14.11 19.89 8.97
CA ALA A 65 13.74 21.29 9.10
C ALA A 65 14.98 22.23 9.14
N ARG A 66 16.00 21.86 9.91
CA ARG A 66 17.26 22.62 9.99
C ARG A 66 18.04 22.62 8.68
N GLN A 67 18.08 21.48 7.97
CA GLN A 67 18.72 21.38 6.66
C GLN A 67 18.03 22.28 5.63
N VAL A 68 16.71 22.14 5.44
CA VAL A 68 16.00 22.97 4.44
C VAL A 68 16.01 24.45 4.81
N ARG A 69 16.05 24.80 6.10
CA ARG A 69 16.29 26.17 6.55
C ARG A 69 17.68 26.66 6.11
N ALA A 70 18.72 25.85 6.31
CA ALA A 70 20.08 26.18 5.92
C ALA A 70 20.25 26.33 4.40
N GLU A 71 19.43 25.64 3.60
CA GLU A 71 19.37 25.86 2.15
C GLU A 71 18.79 27.22 1.76
N GLY A 72 18.00 27.85 2.63
CA GLY A 72 17.34 29.14 2.39
C GLY A 72 15.82 29.09 2.32
N VAL A 73 15.17 27.98 2.68
CA VAL A 73 13.70 27.92 2.73
C VAL A 73 13.19 28.79 3.88
N GLU A 74 12.36 29.79 3.56
CA GLU A 74 11.82 30.73 4.56
C GLU A 74 10.60 30.17 5.31
N ARG A 75 9.63 29.60 4.57
CA ARG A 75 8.39 29.07 5.13
C ARG A 75 8.45 27.55 5.24
N ILE A 76 8.51 27.05 6.47
CA ILE A 76 8.53 25.62 6.80
C ILE A 76 7.36 25.31 7.74
N ALA A 77 6.52 24.34 7.39
CA ALA A 77 5.44 23.84 8.23
C ALA A 77 5.65 22.35 8.53
N VAL A 78 5.44 21.95 9.78
CA VAL A 78 5.35 20.54 10.18
C VAL A 78 3.89 20.20 10.41
N VAL A 79 3.44 19.09 9.85
CA VAL A 79 2.10 18.54 10.10
C VAL A 79 2.26 17.13 10.64
N THR A 80 1.63 16.85 11.77
CA THR A 80 1.73 15.56 12.47
C THR A 80 0.43 15.22 13.18
N ASP A 81 0.17 13.93 13.44
CA ASP A 81 -0.93 13.47 14.28
C ASP A 81 -0.67 13.68 15.78
N GLU A 82 0.56 14.04 16.16
CA GLU A 82 0.95 14.25 17.56
C GLU A 82 1.79 15.53 17.76
N PRO A 83 1.24 16.75 17.59
CA PRO A 83 2.00 18.01 17.65
C PRO A 83 2.83 18.18 18.93
N GLY A 84 2.30 17.71 20.07
CA GLY A 84 2.96 17.79 21.37
C GLY A 84 4.19 16.90 21.52
N LYS A 85 4.43 15.92 20.62
CA LYS A 85 5.55 14.96 20.78
C LYS A 85 6.93 15.59 20.68
N TYR A 86 7.01 16.78 20.09
CA TYR A 86 8.25 17.52 19.89
C TYR A 86 8.62 18.44 21.06
N ALA A 87 7.68 18.76 21.94
CA ALA A 87 7.91 19.67 23.05
C ALA A 87 9.04 19.15 23.95
N GLY A 88 10.14 19.91 24.05
CA GLY A 88 11.32 19.58 24.85
C GLY A 88 12.17 18.41 24.34
N LYS A 89 11.89 17.87 23.13
CA LYS A 89 12.59 16.71 22.56
C LYS A 89 13.26 16.99 21.21
N ALA A 90 12.86 18.05 20.53
CA ALA A 90 13.36 18.42 19.21
C ALA A 90 13.70 19.91 19.16
N ASP A 91 14.75 20.25 18.41
CA ASP A 91 15.20 21.63 18.20
C ASP A 91 14.90 22.08 16.78
N PHE A 92 13.86 22.89 16.63
CA PHE A 92 13.42 23.38 15.33
C PHE A 92 13.98 24.78 15.05
N PRO A 93 14.28 25.09 13.76
CA PRO A 93 14.70 26.43 13.39
C PRO A 93 13.59 27.47 13.65
N ALA A 94 13.99 28.71 13.90
CA ALA A 94 13.06 29.82 14.11
C ALA A 94 12.06 29.97 12.95
N GLY A 95 10.84 30.41 13.27
CA GLY A 95 9.78 30.68 12.30
C GLY A 95 9.10 29.44 11.69
N ILE A 96 9.37 28.25 12.21
CA ILE A 96 8.58 27.06 11.86
C ILE A 96 7.19 27.11 12.51
N THR A 97 6.22 26.45 11.89
CA THR A 97 4.91 26.20 12.51
C THR A 97 4.65 24.70 12.57
N ILE A 98 4.04 24.24 13.66
CA ILE A 98 3.67 22.84 13.89
C ILE A 98 2.16 22.77 14.02
N HIS A 99 1.53 21.96 13.18
CA HIS A 99 0.07 21.86 13.07
C HIS A 99 -0.39 20.41 13.27
N HIS A 100 -1.62 20.26 13.74
CA HIS A 100 -2.25 18.95 13.76
C HIS A 100 -2.59 18.51 12.33
N ARG A 101 -2.66 17.19 12.11
CA ARG A 101 -3.00 16.60 10.81
C ARG A 101 -4.32 17.12 10.24
N ASP A 102 -5.28 17.43 11.09
CA ASP A 102 -6.61 17.90 10.66
C ASP A 102 -6.54 19.27 9.96
N ASP A 103 -5.49 20.06 10.24
CA ASP A 103 -5.26 21.37 9.63
C ASP A 103 -4.49 21.26 8.29
N LEU A 104 -4.18 20.06 7.81
CA LEU A 104 -3.36 19.84 6.61
C LEU A 104 -3.88 20.62 5.39
N ASP A 105 -5.20 20.68 5.18
CA ASP A 105 -5.77 21.42 4.06
C ASP A 105 -5.59 22.94 4.22
N LEU A 106 -5.81 23.46 5.43
CA LEU A 106 -5.59 24.87 5.76
C LEU A 106 -4.12 25.27 5.53
N VAL A 107 -3.19 24.47 6.04
CA VAL A 107 -1.75 24.70 5.85
C VAL A 107 -1.36 24.62 4.37
N GLN A 108 -1.90 23.67 3.60
CA GLN A 108 -1.62 23.60 2.16
C GLN A 108 -2.19 24.81 1.40
N ARG A 109 -3.34 25.36 1.80
CA ARG A 109 -3.88 26.60 1.20
C ARG A 109 -3.01 27.81 1.53
N GLU A 110 -2.52 27.91 2.77
CA GLU A 110 -1.58 28.94 3.19
C GLU A 110 -0.27 28.86 2.37
N LEU A 111 0.33 27.66 2.27
CA LEU A 111 1.57 27.44 1.53
C LEU A 111 1.43 27.69 0.02
N ARG A 112 0.23 27.49 -0.54
CA ARG A 112 -0.07 27.86 -1.94
C ARG A 112 -0.01 29.37 -2.16
N GLY A 113 -0.34 30.16 -1.14
CA GLY A 113 -0.30 31.63 -1.18
C GLY A 113 1.10 32.21 -0.99
N PHE A 114 2.03 31.43 -0.42
CA PHE A 114 3.43 31.84 -0.26
C PHE A 114 4.12 31.96 -1.62
N LYS A 115 4.94 33.00 -1.79
CA LYS A 115 5.73 33.23 -3.02
C LYS A 115 7.15 32.73 -2.81
N GLY A 116 7.60 31.86 -3.72
CA GLY A 116 8.93 31.22 -3.67
C GLY A 116 8.85 29.77 -3.20
N VAL A 117 9.97 29.26 -2.70
CA VAL A 117 10.06 27.87 -2.24
C VAL A 117 9.62 27.76 -0.78
N SER A 118 8.70 26.84 -0.51
CA SER A 118 8.27 26.47 0.85
C SER A 118 8.35 24.97 1.07
N VAL A 119 8.37 24.54 2.34
CA VAL A 119 8.43 23.13 2.70
C VAL A 119 7.32 22.77 3.68
N LEU A 120 6.60 21.68 3.40
CA LEU A 120 5.71 21.00 4.33
C LEU A 120 6.33 19.65 4.71
N ILE A 121 6.76 19.50 5.96
CA ILE A 121 7.19 18.21 6.50
C ILE A 121 5.95 17.53 7.08
N TYR A 122 5.48 16.49 6.39
CA TYR A 122 4.36 15.67 6.84
C TYR A 122 4.90 14.45 7.57
N ASP A 123 4.85 14.49 8.89
CA ASP A 123 5.37 13.46 9.77
C ASP A 123 4.22 12.53 10.18
N GLN A 124 4.19 11.37 9.54
CA GLN A 124 3.25 10.32 9.89
C GLN A 124 3.74 8.96 9.39
N THR A 125 3.91 8.03 10.32
CA THR A 125 4.18 6.63 9.97
C THR A 125 3.03 6.07 9.14
N CYS A 126 3.38 5.41 8.04
CA CYS A 126 2.47 4.86 7.07
C CYS A 126 1.65 3.74 7.71
N ALA A 127 0.43 3.59 7.23
CA ALA A 127 -0.52 2.64 7.79
C ALA A 127 -0.02 1.18 7.74
N ALA A 128 0.74 0.81 6.70
CA ALA A 128 1.30 -0.54 6.59
C ALA A 128 2.31 -0.82 7.71
N GLU A 129 3.19 0.15 7.97
CA GLU A 129 4.21 0.03 9.01
C GLU A 129 3.59 0.08 10.41
N LYS A 130 2.63 0.97 10.68
CA LYS A 130 1.86 0.98 11.94
C LYS A 130 1.24 -0.41 12.21
N ARG A 131 0.63 -1.05 11.20
CA ARG A 131 0.07 -2.41 11.33
C ARG A 131 1.14 -3.47 11.60
N ARG A 132 2.27 -3.42 10.88
CA ARG A 132 3.40 -4.34 11.09
C ARG A 132 3.96 -4.24 12.50
N ARG A 133 4.25 -3.03 12.97
CA ARG A 133 4.77 -2.77 14.31
C ARG A 133 3.79 -3.18 15.40
N ARG A 134 2.48 -2.94 15.25
CA ARG A 134 1.45 -3.43 16.18
C ARG A 134 1.41 -4.95 16.27
N LYS A 135 1.52 -5.68 15.15
CA LYS A 135 1.63 -7.15 15.16
C LYS A 135 2.88 -7.65 15.90
N ARG A 136 3.97 -6.86 15.88
CA ARG A 136 5.23 -7.14 16.59
C ARG A 136 5.26 -6.61 18.03
N GLY A 137 4.23 -5.89 18.48
CA GLY A 137 4.20 -5.27 19.80
C GLY A 137 5.10 -4.03 19.94
N THR A 138 5.62 -3.46 18.85
CA THR A 138 6.54 -2.30 18.88
C THR A 138 5.86 -0.97 18.54
N PHE A 139 4.53 -0.91 18.55
CA PHE A 139 3.77 0.31 18.33
C PHE A 139 2.46 0.28 19.12
N PRO A 140 1.97 1.42 19.65
CA PRO A 140 0.72 1.47 20.40
C PRO A 140 -0.44 0.90 19.59
N ASP A 141 -1.14 -0.06 20.18
CA ASP A 141 -2.35 -0.64 19.61
C ASP A 141 -3.57 -0.11 20.38
N PRO A 142 -4.40 0.78 19.78
CA PRO A 142 -5.60 1.26 20.45
C PRO A 142 -6.52 0.08 20.80
N ASP A 143 -6.93 0.02 22.06
CA ASP A 143 -7.88 -0.96 22.57
C ASP A 143 -9.33 -0.56 22.27
N LYS A 144 -9.55 -0.20 21.00
CA LYS A 144 -10.79 0.28 20.42
C LYS A 144 -10.92 -0.32 19.03
N ARG A 145 -12.08 -0.89 18.73
CA ARG A 145 -12.45 -1.40 17.39
C ARG A 145 -13.77 -0.79 16.97
N VAL A 146 -13.89 -0.53 15.68
CA VAL A 146 -15.11 0.01 15.07
C VAL A 146 -15.67 -1.06 14.14
N PHE A 147 -16.97 -1.31 14.29
CA PHE A 147 -17.77 -2.19 13.46
C PHE A 147 -18.91 -1.38 12.85
N ILE A 148 -19.53 -1.92 11.80
CA ILE A 148 -20.75 -1.38 11.20
C ILE A 148 -21.84 -2.40 11.44
N ASN A 149 -22.94 -1.98 12.09
CA ASN A 149 -24.13 -2.80 12.24
C ASN A 149 -24.88 -2.82 10.90
N GLU A 150 -24.85 -3.97 10.23
CA GLU A 150 -25.43 -4.17 8.90
C GLU A 150 -26.96 -3.99 8.88
N LEU A 151 -27.64 -4.18 10.01
CA LEU A 151 -29.09 -3.96 10.15
C LEU A 151 -29.47 -2.47 10.17
N VAL A 152 -28.54 -1.60 10.59
CA VAL A 152 -28.73 -0.15 10.66
C VAL A 152 -28.11 0.55 9.44
N CYS A 153 -27.15 -0.09 8.78
CA CYS A 153 -26.46 0.49 7.64
C CYS A 153 -27.41 0.73 6.46
N GLU A 154 -27.38 1.93 5.90
CA GLU A 154 -28.15 2.29 4.69
C GLU A 154 -27.33 2.18 3.41
N GLY A 155 -26.03 1.88 3.50
CA GLY A 155 -25.16 1.76 2.32
C GLY A 155 -24.73 3.09 1.68
N CYS A 156 -25.00 4.24 2.32
CA CYS A 156 -24.76 5.59 1.79
C CYS A 156 -23.31 5.90 1.39
N GLY A 157 -22.33 5.25 2.01
CA GLY A 157 -20.90 5.39 1.68
C GLY A 157 -20.18 6.59 2.32
N ASP A 158 -20.84 7.38 3.17
CA ASP A 158 -20.21 8.53 3.86
C ASP A 158 -18.94 8.13 4.63
N CYS A 159 -18.98 6.99 5.33
CA CYS A 159 -17.79 6.43 5.99
C CYS A 159 -16.58 6.25 5.05
N GLY A 160 -16.82 5.91 3.78
CA GLY A 160 -15.79 5.82 2.74
C GLY A 160 -15.32 7.18 2.26
N VAL A 161 -16.23 8.16 2.13
CA VAL A 161 -15.90 9.55 1.76
C VAL A 161 -15.00 10.21 2.81
N GLN A 162 -15.35 10.08 4.10
CA GLN A 162 -14.59 10.69 5.19
C GLN A 162 -13.21 10.06 5.40
N SER A 163 -13.09 8.75 5.18
CA SER A 163 -11.87 8.01 5.52
C SER A 163 -10.99 7.66 4.32
N ASN A 164 -11.54 7.63 3.11
CA ASN A 164 -10.96 7.01 1.92
C ASN A 164 -10.35 5.62 2.22
N CYS A 165 -11.00 4.85 3.11
CA CYS A 165 -10.43 3.65 3.70
C CYS A 165 -10.81 2.39 2.94
N VAL A 166 -9.80 1.72 2.38
CA VAL A 166 -9.92 0.40 1.72
C VAL A 166 -10.38 -0.73 2.65
N SER A 167 -10.37 -0.53 3.97
CA SER A 167 -10.90 -1.53 4.92
C SER A 167 -12.43 -1.46 5.05
N ILE A 168 -13.07 -0.44 4.49
CA ILE A 168 -14.54 -0.38 4.39
C ILE A 168 -14.95 -1.13 3.13
N GLN A 169 -15.43 -2.35 3.32
CA GLN A 169 -15.83 -3.24 2.23
C GLN A 169 -17.35 -3.22 2.05
N PRO A 170 -17.85 -3.41 0.82
CA PRO A 170 -19.24 -3.75 0.61
C PRO A 170 -19.55 -5.13 1.19
N VAL A 171 -20.77 -5.34 1.64
CA VAL A 171 -21.29 -6.65 2.04
C VAL A 171 -22.74 -6.75 1.56
N GLU A 172 -23.08 -7.85 0.88
CA GLU A 172 -24.45 -8.11 0.44
C GLU A 172 -25.22 -8.73 1.60
N THR A 173 -26.40 -8.18 1.89
CA THR A 173 -27.31 -8.67 2.93
C THR A 173 -28.73 -8.77 2.38
N GLU A 174 -29.64 -9.40 3.13
CA GLU A 174 -31.07 -9.47 2.78
C GLU A 174 -31.74 -8.08 2.67
N PHE A 175 -31.14 -7.05 3.28
CA PHE A 175 -31.60 -5.66 3.24
C PHE A 175 -30.88 -4.82 2.16
N GLY A 176 -30.24 -5.48 1.20
CA GLY A 176 -29.45 -4.87 0.13
C GLY A 176 -27.99 -4.64 0.49
N ARG A 177 -27.25 -3.96 -0.39
CA ARG A 177 -25.81 -3.74 -0.25
C ARG A 177 -25.48 -2.83 0.93
N LYS A 178 -24.77 -3.35 1.93
CA LYS A 178 -24.32 -2.63 3.13
C LYS A 178 -22.80 -2.44 3.12
N ARG A 179 -22.27 -1.93 4.24
CA ARG A 179 -20.84 -1.78 4.48
C ARG A 179 -20.41 -2.56 5.71
N ARG A 180 -19.20 -3.08 5.69
CA ARG A 180 -18.52 -3.68 6.85
C ARG A 180 -17.09 -3.18 6.92
N ILE A 181 -16.50 -3.23 8.12
CA ILE A 181 -15.07 -2.94 8.31
C ILE A 181 -14.30 -4.25 8.41
N ASP A 182 -13.42 -4.49 7.45
CA ASP A 182 -12.43 -5.56 7.51
C ASP A 182 -11.45 -5.30 8.65
N GLN A 183 -11.63 -6.07 9.72
CA GLN A 183 -10.84 -5.94 10.93
C GLN A 183 -9.40 -6.42 10.79
N SER A 184 -9.11 -7.25 9.79
CA SER A 184 -7.77 -7.76 9.52
C SER A 184 -6.89 -6.69 8.88
N SER A 185 -7.50 -5.77 8.11
CA SER A 185 -6.82 -4.70 7.39
C SER A 185 -6.98 -3.32 8.03
N CYS A 186 -7.91 -3.13 8.97
CA CYS A 186 -8.18 -1.84 9.62
C CYS A 186 -6.93 -1.23 10.30
N ASN A 187 -6.69 0.07 10.07
CA ASN A 187 -5.55 0.80 10.65
C ASN A 187 -5.84 1.39 12.03
N LYS A 188 -7.08 1.31 12.55
CA LYS A 188 -7.48 1.93 13.82
C LYS A 188 -7.11 3.43 13.92
N ASP A 189 -7.27 4.16 12.82
CA ASP A 189 -7.16 5.63 12.77
C ASP A 189 -8.51 6.32 13.01
N PHE A 190 -9.61 5.56 12.96
CA PHE A 190 -10.97 5.94 13.31
C PHE A 190 -11.55 7.13 12.52
N SER A 191 -10.91 7.57 11.44
CA SER A 191 -11.40 8.68 10.60
C SER A 191 -12.77 8.40 9.97
N CYS A 192 -13.14 7.12 9.84
CA CYS A 192 -14.49 6.73 9.43
C CYS A 192 -15.60 7.22 10.39
N LEU A 193 -15.29 7.42 11.68
CA LEU A 193 -16.22 7.95 12.68
C LEU A 193 -16.48 9.46 12.53
N ASN A 194 -15.72 10.17 11.69
CA ASN A 194 -15.97 11.58 11.41
C ASN A 194 -17.25 11.76 10.56
N GLY A 195 -17.75 10.67 9.96
CA GLY A 195 -19.02 10.64 9.26
C GLY A 195 -20.21 10.52 10.22
N PHE A 196 -21.35 11.04 9.79
CA PHE A 196 -22.57 11.01 10.59
C PHE A 196 -23.35 9.71 10.32
N CYS A 197 -22.84 8.59 10.87
CA CYS A 197 -23.37 7.27 10.56
C CYS A 197 -23.92 6.58 11.83
N PRO A 198 -25.24 6.34 11.92
CA PRO A 198 -25.85 5.71 13.09
C PRO A 198 -25.51 4.22 13.22
N SER A 199 -24.91 3.61 12.19
CA SER A 199 -24.60 2.18 12.20
C SER A 199 -23.27 1.83 12.87
N PHE A 200 -22.45 2.81 13.28
CA PHE A 200 -21.18 2.52 13.92
C PHE A 200 -21.34 1.94 15.34
N VAL A 201 -20.64 0.84 15.59
CA VAL A 201 -20.52 0.21 16.91
C VAL A 201 -19.06 0.23 17.31
N THR A 202 -18.76 0.86 18.44
CA THR A 202 -17.41 0.89 19.01
C THR A 202 -17.30 -0.12 20.15
N VAL A 203 -16.30 -1.00 20.08
CA VAL A 203 -16.01 -1.99 21.13
C VAL A 203 -14.65 -1.67 21.76
N HIS A 204 -14.63 -1.55 23.09
CA HIS A 204 -13.42 -1.32 23.90
C HIS A 204 -13.04 -2.62 24.62
N GLY A 205 -11.75 -2.94 24.75
CA GLY A 205 -11.30 -4.17 25.42
C GLY A 205 -11.53 -5.47 24.64
N GLY A 206 -12.28 -5.40 23.54
CA GLY A 206 -12.70 -6.56 22.76
C GLY A 206 -11.58 -7.10 21.88
N LYS A 207 -11.28 -8.39 22.04
CA LYS A 207 -10.45 -9.14 21.09
C LYS A 207 -11.34 -9.81 20.05
N ILE A 208 -10.91 -9.76 18.78
CA ILE A 208 -11.58 -10.52 17.73
C ILE A 208 -11.39 -11.99 18.04
N ARG A 209 -12.50 -12.71 18.09
CA ARG A 209 -12.48 -14.17 18.11
C ARG A 209 -11.68 -14.61 16.89
N LYS A 210 -10.50 -15.19 17.11
CA LYS A 210 -9.81 -15.90 16.04
C LYS A 210 -10.77 -16.99 15.58
N ALA A 211 -11.09 -17.01 14.29
CA ALA A 211 -11.67 -18.23 13.73
C ALA A 211 -10.73 -19.36 14.15
N GLU A 212 -11.27 -20.42 14.76
CA GLU A 212 -10.52 -21.68 14.84
C GLU A 212 -10.07 -21.95 13.41
N GLY A 213 -8.76 -22.09 13.21
CA GLY A 213 -8.27 -22.42 11.89
C GLY A 213 -9.04 -23.65 11.41
N ILE A 214 -9.40 -23.67 10.13
CA ILE A 214 -10.01 -24.86 9.49
C ILE A 214 -9.06 -26.08 9.58
N ALA A 215 -7.88 -25.92 10.18
CA ALA A 215 -7.09 -27.01 10.73
C ALA A 215 -7.86 -27.77 11.84
N GLY A 216 -8.67 -28.74 11.45
CA GLY A 216 -9.11 -29.81 12.35
C GLY A 216 -10.58 -30.22 12.31
N ARG A 217 -11.43 -29.70 11.43
CA ARG A 217 -12.85 -30.14 11.37
C ARG A 217 -13.27 -30.93 10.12
N ALA A 218 -12.51 -30.84 9.03
CA ALA A 218 -12.63 -31.70 7.86
C ALA A 218 -11.36 -31.55 7.02
N ASP A 219 -10.96 -32.59 6.29
CA ASP A 219 -9.98 -32.42 5.22
C ASP A 219 -10.59 -31.44 4.19
N PRO A 220 -9.96 -30.30 3.87
CA PRO A 220 -10.47 -29.39 2.84
C PRO A 220 -10.54 -30.04 1.45
N LEU A 221 -9.91 -31.20 1.28
CA LEU A 221 -9.98 -32.03 0.08
C LEU A 221 -10.97 -33.19 0.21
N ASP A 222 -11.73 -33.29 1.31
CA ASP A 222 -12.73 -34.33 1.48
C ASP A 222 -13.79 -34.25 0.37
N GLY A 223 -13.99 -35.36 -0.34
CA GLY A 223 -14.83 -35.44 -1.53
C GLY A 223 -14.26 -34.79 -2.81
N VAL A 224 -13.07 -34.17 -2.75
CA VAL A 224 -12.37 -33.66 -3.95
C VAL A 224 -11.62 -34.81 -4.61
N PRO A 225 -11.87 -35.12 -5.90
CA PRO A 225 -11.14 -36.15 -6.61
C PRO A 225 -9.63 -35.87 -6.63
N VAL A 226 -8.82 -36.94 -6.61
CA VAL A 226 -7.37 -36.81 -6.79
C VAL A 226 -7.12 -36.06 -8.10
N PRO A 227 -6.34 -34.95 -8.07
CA PRO A 227 -6.09 -34.17 -9.27
C PRO A 227 -5.34 -35.04 -10.30
N ALA A 228 -5.81 -35.01 -11.54
CA ALA A 228 -5.10 -35.66 -12.64
C ALA A 228 -3.72 -35.01 -12.81
N GLU A 229 -2.69 -35.83 -13.00
CA GLU A 229 -1.34 -35.32 -13.26
C GLU A 229 -1.32 -34.49 -14.54
N PHE A 230 -0.86 -33.25 -14.42
CA PHE A 230 -0.56 -32.43 -15.59
C PHE A 230 0.75 -32.93 -16.22
N ARG A 231 0.65 -33.59 -17.37
CA ARG A 231 1.83 -34.01 -18.14
C ARG A 231 2.48 -32.79 -18.79
N MET A 232 3.54 -32.31 -18.16
CA MET A 232 4.36 -31.23 -18.69
C MET A 232 5.04 -31.69 -19.99
N GLY A 233 4.63 -31.09 -21.11
CA GLY A 233 5.28 -31.32 -22.41
C GLY A 233 6.61 -30.57 -22.54
N ASN A 234 7.27 -30.74 -23.68
CA ASN A 234 8.58 -30.09 -23.96
C ASN A 234 8.53 -28.56 -23.95
N GLN A 235 7.34 -27.94 -24.03
CA GLN A 235 7.17 -26.49 -23.97
C GLN A 235 7.10 -25.93 -22.54
N GLY A 236 7.16 -26.82 -21.53
CA GLY A 236 6.99 -26.46 -20.12
C GLY A 236 5.54 -26.13 -19.77
N TRP A 237 5.37 -25.46 -18.64
CA TRP A 237 4.11 -24.96 -18.10
C TRP A 237 4.30 -23.50 -17.67
N ALA A 238 3.31 -22.66 -17.95
CA ALA A 238 3.35 -21.24 -17.70
C ALA A 238 2.08 -20.76 -16.99
N ALA A 239 2.27 -20.02 -15.90
CA ALA A 239 1.16 -19.45 -15.14
C ALA A 239 1.35 -17.96 -14.85
N ILE A 240 0.23 -17.27 -14.75
CA ILE A 240 0.16 -15.95 -14.14
C ILE A 240 -0.66 -16.10 -12.86
N ILE A 241 -0.05 -15.75 -11.73
CA ILE A 241 -0.74 -15.60 -10.46
C ILE A 241 -0.89 -14.10 -10.27
N ASP A 242 -2.11 -13.62 -10.10
CA ASP A 242 -2.38 -12.19 -9.96
C ASP A 242 -3.30 -11.90 -8.79
N GLY A 243 -3.29 -10.65 -8.33
CA GLY A 243 -4.10 -10.24 -7.22
C GLY A 243 -3.69 -8.87 -6.68
N VAL A 244 -4.23 -8.49 -5.53
CA VAL A 244 -3.83 -7.26 -4.84
C VAL A 244 -2.79 -7.53 -3.75
N GLY A 245 -1.93 -6.56 -3.46
CA GLY A 245 -0.93 -6.69 -2.41
C GLY A 245 -1.51 -7.18 -1.08
N GLY A 246 -1.08 -8.36 -0.63
CA GLY A 246 -1.58 -9.03 0.58
C GLY A 246 -2.37 -10.31 0.33
N THR A 247 -2.71 -10.66 -0.91
CA THR A 247 -3.44 -11.90 -1.25
C THR A 247 -2.55 -13.13 -1.42
N GLY A 248 -1.25 -13.02 -1.15
CA GLY A 248 -0.32 -14.15 -1.20
C GLY A 248 0.23 -14.52 -2.58
N VAL A 249 0.00 -13.70 -3.61
CA VAL A 249 0.46 -13.91 -5.01
C VAL A 249 1.94 -14.34 -5.09
N VAL A 250 2.84 -13.58 -4.48
CA VAL A 250 4.29 -13.88 -4.46
C VAL A 250 4.59 -15.18 -3.69
N THR A 251 3.83 -15.45 -2.63
CA THR A 251 4.01 -16.68 -1.82
C THR A 251 3.62 -17.91 -2.61
N VAL A 252 2.52 -17.87 -3.36
CA VAL A 252 2.11 -18.99 -4.22
C VAL A 252 3.18 -19.27 -5.27
N GLY A 253 3.70 -18.22 -5.92
CA GLY A 253 4.84 -18.35 -6.84
C GLY A 253 6.05 -19.01 -6.18
N ALA A 254 6.50 -18.49 -5.03
CA ALA A 254 7.64 -19.03 -4.29
C ALA A 254 7.46 -20.52 -3.91
N VAL A 255 6.25 -20.93 -3.49
CA VAL A 255 5.95 -22.33 -3.18
C VAL A 255 6.05 -23.21 -4.42
N LEU A 256 5.47 -22.79 -5.55
CA LEU A 256 5.58 -23.52 -6.83
C LEU A 256 7.03 -23.62 -7.29
N GLY A 257 7.80 -22.54 -7.17
CA GLY A 257 9.19 -22.53 -7.56
C GLY A 257 10.06 -23.45 -6.69
N MET A 258 9.82 -23.48 -5.38
CA MET A 258 10.51 -24.41 -4.49
C MET A 258 10.12 -25.87 -4.78
N ALA A 259 8.85 -26.15 -5.05
CA ALA A 259 8.41 -27.49 -5.44
C ALA A 259 9.10 -27.95 -6.73
N ALA A 260 9.13 -27.10 -7.77
CA ALA A 260 9.85 -27.40 -9.01
C ALA A 260 11.35 -27.64 -8.78
N HIS A 261 11.98 -26.84 -7.92
CA HIS A 261 13.39 -27.02 -7.57
C HIS A 261 13.66 -28.36 -6.87
N LEU A 262 12.80 -28.77 -5.92
CA LEU A 262 12.91 -30.06 -5.22
C LEU A 262 12.76 -31.26 -6.17
N GLU A 263 11.99 -31.10 -7.24
CA GLU A 263 11.82 -32.11 -8.28
C GLU A 263 12.92 -32.07 -9.36
N GLY A 264 13.92 -31.18 -9.25
CA GLY A 264 14.98 -31.03 -10.24
C GLY A 264 14.54 -30.37 -11.56
N LYS A 265 13.35 -29.76 -11.59
CA LYS A 265 12.79 -29.08 -12.76
C LYS A 265 13.37 -27.68 -12.94
N GLY A 266 13.30 -27.16 -14.16
CA GLY A 266 13.57 -25.75 -14.42
C GLY A 266 12.46 -24.85 -13.88
N CYS A 267 12.81 -23.73 -13.26
CA CYS A 267 11.85 -22.74 -12.78
C CYS A 267 12.33 -21.32 -13.07
N GLY A 268 11.48 -20.52 -13.71
CA GLY A 268 11.68 -19.09 -13.91
C GLY A 268 10.52 -18.31 -13.31
N MET A 269 10.81 -17.35 -12.43
CA MET A 269 9.78 -16.51 -11.82
C MET A 269 10.14 -15.04 -11.82
N ILE A 270 9.15 -14.18 -12.05
CA ILE A 270 9.29 -12.73 -11.88
C ILE A 270 8.04 -12.14 -11.25
N ASP A 271 8.25 -11.41 -10.17
CA ASP A 271 7.22 -10.67 -9.46
C ASP A 271 7.18 -9.23 -9.93
N MET A 272 5.98 -8.76 -10.28
CA MET A 272 5.69 -7.39 -10.66
C MET A 272 4.65 -6.82 -9.71
N ALA A 273 5.10 -6.08 -8.71
CA ALA A 273 4.23 -5.31 -7.84
C ALA A 273 3.95 -3.92 -8.45
N GLY A 274 2.68 -3.49 -8.42
CA GLY A 274 2.29 -2.13 -8.76
C GLY A 274 2.81 -1.10 -7.74
N LEU A 275 2.86 0.17 -8.15
CA LEU A 275 3.38 1.27 -7.32
C LEU A 275 2.48 1.65 -6.13
N ALA A 276 1.28 1.08 -6.03
CA ALA A 276 0.32 1.48 -5.00
C ALA A 276 0.70 0.89 -3.63
N GLN A 277 0.68 1.74 -2.60
CA GLN A 277 1.02 1.36 -1.22
C GLN A 277 0.02 0.35 -0.58
N LYS A 278 -1.22 0.31 -1.07
CA LYS A 278 -2.27 -0.65 -0.67
C LYS A 278 -3.14 -0.98 -1.88
N GLY A 279 -3.55 -2.24 -2.01
CA GLY A 279 -4.44 -2.67 -3.08
C GLY A 279 -3.82 -2.58 -4.48
N GLY A 280 -2.49 -2.41 -4.58
CA GLY A 280 -1.80 -2.43 -5.87
C GLY A 280 -1.87 -3.80 -6.50
N SER A 281 -2.08 -3.84 -7.81
CA SER A 281 -2.02 -5.06 -8.60
C SER A 281 -0.62 -5.69 -8.49
N VAL A 282 -0.57 -6.96 -8.15
CA VAL A 282 0.63 -7.78 -8.11
C VAL A 282 0.44 -8.90 -9.13
N PHE A 283 1.49 -9.17 -9.91
CA PHE A 283 1.53 -10.25 -10.88
C PHE A 283 2.79 -11.06 -10.67
N THR A 284 2.67 -12.36 -10.47
CA THR A 284 3.78 -13.30 -10.48
C THR A 284 3.66 -14.15 -11.73
N HIS A 285 4.64 -14.02 -12.62
CA HIS A 285 4.77 -14.93 -13.76
C HIS A 285 5.61 -16.12 -13.32
N VAL A 286 5.10 -17.32 -13.55
CA VAL A 286 5.79 -18.58 -13.24
C VAL A 286 5.94 -19.37 -14.53
N ARG A 287 7.14 -19.89 -14.77
CA ARG A 287 7.41 -20.92 -15.77
C ARG A 287 8.10 -22.09 -15.11
N ILE A 288 7.63 -23.30 -15.43
CA ILE A 288 8.22 -24.55 -15.02
C ILE A 288 8.55 -25.34 -16.29
N ALA A 289 9.72 -25.95 -16.36
CA ALA A 289 10.15 -26.75 -17.51
C ALA A 289 10.84 -28.04 -17.03
N PRO A 290 11.02 -29.06 -17.90
CA PRO A 290 11.67 -30.31 -17.52
C PRO A 290 13.07 -30.11 -16.92
N THR A 291 13.90 -29.25 -17.51
CA THR A 291 15.21 -28.87 -16.95
C THR A 291 15.40 -27.35 -16.87
N PRO A 292 16.35 -26.85 -16.07
CA PRO A 292 16.65 -25.42 -15.98
C PRO A 292 17.03 -24.77 -17.31
N GLU A 293 17.73 -25.51 -18.19
CA GLU A 293 18.21 -25.02 -19.48
C GLU A 293 17.06 -24.71 -20.46
N ASP A 294 15.90 -25.31 -20.26
CA ASP A 294 14.70 -25.11 -21.07
C ASP A 294 13.98 -23.78 -20.77
N ILE A 295 14.38 -23.05 -19.72
CA ILE A 295 13.80 -21.75 -19.37
C ILE A 295 14.50 -20.62 -20.15
N HIS A 296 13.95 -20.27 -21.32
CA HIS A 296 14.49 -19.19 -22.15
C HIS A 296 13.93 -17.80 -21.85
N ALA A 297 12.74 -17.72 -21.24
CA ALA A 297 12.09 -16.45 -20.91
C ALA A 297 11.18 -16.62 -19.70
N ILE A 298 11.35 -15.77 -18.69
CA ILE A 298 10.60 -15.87 -17.44
C ILE A 298 9.19 -15.26 -17.57
N ARG A 299 9.04 -14.22 -18.39
CA ARG A 299 7.75 -13.58 -18.62
C ARG A 299 6.85 -14.49 -19.46
N VAL A 300 5.59 -14.61 -19.06
CA VAL A 300 4.55 -15.27 -19.85
C VAL A 300 4.17 -14.35 -21.00
N SER A 301 4.38 -14.81 -22.23
CA SER A 301 4.08 -14.06 -23.45
C SER A 301 2.60 -14.11 -23.79
N ALA A 302 2.17 -13.30 -24.77
CA ALA A 302 0.79 -13.27 -25.21
C ALA A 302 0.30 -14.66 -25.68
N GLY A 303 -0.88 -15.07 -25.22
CA GLY A 303 -1.49 -16.38 -25.52
C GLY A 303 -0.70 -17.61 -25.07
N LYS A 304 0.23 -17.47 -24.10
CA LYS A 304 1.11 -18.55 -23.62
C LYS A 304 0.86 -18.95 -22.17
N ALA A 305 -0.19 -18.45 -21.51
CA ALA A 305 -0.56 -18.93 -20.18
C ALA A 305 -1.29 -20.28 -20.28
N ASP A 306 -0.87 -21.27 -19.50
CA ASP A 306 -1.61 -22.51 -19.25
C ASP A 306 -2.58 -22.33 -18.08
N LEU A 307 -2.20 -21.52 -17.08
CA LEU A 307 -3.04 -21.18 -15.93
C LEU A 307 -3.03 -19.66 -15.68
N VAL A 308 -4.19 -19.10 -15.39
CA VAL A 308 -4.33 -17.85 -14.65
C VAL A 308 -4.98 -18.15 -13.31
N LEU A 309 -4.27 -17.84 -12.22
CA LEU A 309 -4.76 -17.93 -10.85
C LEU A 309 -4.99 -16.52 -10.31
N GLY A 310 -6.22 -16.07 -10.41
CA GLY A 310 -6.68 -14.76 -9.97
C GLY A 310 -7.09 -14.75 -8.50
N CYS A 311 -6.32 -14.06 -7.68
CA CYS A 311 -6.67 -13.75 -6.28
C CYS A 311 -7.38 -12.39 -6.13
N ASP A 312 -7.68 -11.71 -7.24
CA ASP A 312 -8.54 -10.53 -7.31
C ASP A 312 -9.12 -10.38 -8.72
N LEU A 313 -10.45 -10.44 -8.86
CA LEU A 313 -11.15 -10.35 -10.15
C LEU A 313 -10.80 -9.10 -10.99
N VAL A 314 -10.56 -7.95 -10.36
CA VAL A 314 -10.29 -6.70 -11.10
C VAL A 314 -8.88 -6.74 -11.70
N VAL A 315 -7.91 -7.27 -10.96
CA VAL A 315 -6.55 -7.47 -11.44
C VAL A 315 -6.51 -8.54 -12.54
N SER A 316 -7.27 -9.62 -12.37
CA SER A 316 -7.37 -10.70 -13.35
C SER A 316 -7.99 -10.24 -14.67
N GLY A 317 -8.94 -9.29 -14.62
CA GLY A 317 -9.52 -8.64 -15.80
C GLY A 317 -8.62 -7.62 -16.49
N ALA A 318 -7.42 -7.34 -15.98
CA ALA A 318 -6.53 -6.36 -16.58
C ALA A 318 -6.01 -6.84 -17.95
N LYS A 319 -5.88 -5.92 -18.92
CA LYS A 319 -5.34 -6.19 -20.27
C LYS A 319 -4.02 -6.97 -20.26
N LYS A 320 -3.19 -6.74 -19.23
CA LYS A 320 -1.90 -7.40 -19.07
C LYS A 320 -2.02 -8.91 -18.79
N VAL A 321 -3.05 -9.32 -18.06
CA VAL A 321 -3.36 -10.73 -17.78
C VAL A 321 -4.09 -11.33 -18.96
N LEU A 322 -5.16 -10.69 -19.43
CA LEU A 322 -5.96 -11.16 -20.55
C LEU A 322 -5.15 -11.34 -21.84
N GLY A 323 -4.13 -10.51 -22.08
CA GLY A 323 -3.23 -10.66 -23.22
C GLY A 323 -2.44 -11.98 -23.22
N ALA A 324 -2.21 -12.61 -22.06
CA ALA A 324 -1.52 -13.88 -21.95
C ALA A 324 -2.44 -15.11 -22.10
N VAL A 325 -3.75 -14.91 -22.05
CA VAL A 325 -4.78 -15.96 -22.12
C VAL A 325 -4.99 -16.39 -23.57
N ARG A 326 -5.25 -17.69 -23.76
CA ARG A 326 -5.67 -18.29 -25.02
C ARG A 326 -6.96 -19.07 -24.83
N GLU A 327 -7.98 -18.73 -25.62
CA GLU A 327 -9.27 -19.41 -25.61
C GLU A 327 -9.11 -20.91 -25.89
N GLY A 328 -9.89 -21.73 -25.17
CA GLY A 328 -9.84 -23.19 -25.29
C GLY A 328 -8.56 -23.85 -24.77
N HIS A 329 -7.64 -23.08 -24.16
CA HIS A 329 -6.36 -23.60 -23.66
C HIS A 329 -6.08 -23.19 -22.22
N THR A 330 -6.09 -21.89 -21.94
CA THR A 330 -5.74 -21.38 -20.61
C THR A 330 -6.85 -21.73 -19.62
N ILE A 331 -6.49 -22.40 -18.54
CA ILE A 331 -7.38 -22.56 -17.38
C ILE A 331 -7.39 -21.24 -16.62
N PHE A 332 -8.56 -20.66 -16.41
CA PHE A 332 -8.72 -19.41 -15.67
C PHE A 332 -9.51 -19.70 -14.39
N LEU A 333 -8.84 -19.60 -13.24
CA LEU A 333 -9.45 -19.71 -11.93
C LEU A 333 -9.31 -18.37 -11.21
N ALA A 334 -10.43 -17.72 -10.92
CA ALA A 334 -10.43 -16.43 -10.22
C ALA A 334 -11.40 -16.45 -9.04
N ASN A 335 -11.01 -15.79 -7.96
CA ASN A 335 -11.82 -15.52 -6.77
C ASN A 335 -11.87 -14.00 -6.52
#